data_AF-A0A183HD26-F1
#
_entry.id   AF-A0A183HD26-F1
#
_cell.length_a   1.000
_cell.length_b   1.000
_cell.length_c   1.000
_cell.angle_alpha   90.00
_cell.angle_beta   90.00
_cell.angle_gamma   90.00
#
_symmetry.space_group_name_H-M   'P 1'
#
loop_
_entity.id
_entity.type
_entity.pdbx_description
1 polymer ?
#
loop_
_entity_poly.entity_id
_entity_poly.type
_entity_poly.pdbx_seq_one_letter_code
_entity_poly.pdbx_strand_id
1 'polypeptide(L)'
;MAVNAVKKIVNSDDNNVDLRMIKIIKKVGETVEESRLVDGALIDQRSMGRGGPTRVEKAQIGLIQFQLSPPKTDMENQVILSDYTQMDRALKEERTYLLDLCKQIKKAGCNVLLIQKSILRDAVNEMSLHFLAKMKIMVVKDIEREDIEFYSRILGCRPIASIDHFVPEALGSADLVEQIPTGGDGKIIQVTGVQNPGHAVSVLIRGSNKLVLEEAERSFHDALCVIRCLIKKRALLPGGGAPEMEVAVQLRQLAQERFGAEQYCWRAFADALEQVPYTLAENAGLNPIATVTELRSQHANGKKNHGVNVRKGYVTDIREENVLQPLLVSSSAIKQAAECVRSILKIDDIVSLLF
;
A
#
# COMPACT_ATOMS: atom_id res chain seq x y z
N MET A 1 5.43 -3.75 13.18
CA MET A 1 4.94 -4.19 11.85
C MET A 1 5.55 -3.37 10.70
N ALA A 2 5.32 -2.06 10.63
CA ALA A 2 5.78 -1.21 9.52
C ALA A 2 7.30 -1.28 9.26
N VAL A 3 8.14 -1.22 10.32
CA VAL A 3 9.59 -1.35 10.20
C VAL A 3 10.02 -2.67 9.55
N ASN A 4 9.38 -3.78 9.94
CA ASN A 4 9.71 -5.09 9.38
C ASN A 4 9.27 -5.20 7.92
N ALA A 5 8.10 -4.64 7.57
CA ALA A 5 7.63 -4.60 6.19
C ALA A 5 8.60 -3.85 5.27
N VAL A 6 9.03 -2.66 5.69
CA VAL A 6 9.97 -1.84 4.89
C VAL A 6 11.34 -2.51 4.81
N LYS A 7 11.87 -3.06 5.90
CA LYS A 7 13.17 -3.76 5.89
C LYS A 7 13.23 -4.93 4.89
N LYS A 8 12.12 -5.62 4.65
CA LYS A 8 12.04 -6.71 3.66
C LYS A 8 12.10 -6.22 2.20
N ILE A 9 11.73 -4.96 1.96
CA ILE A 9 11.63 -4.39 0.62
C ILE A 9 12.87 -3.58 0.25
N VAL A 10 13.59 -3.06 1.25
CA VAL A 10 14.79 -2.26 1.02
C VAL A 10 15.85 -3.10 0.31
N ASN A 11 16.17 -2.68 -0.92
CA ASN A 11 17.38 -3.08 -1.60
C ASN A 11 18.54 -2.20 -1.17
N SER A 12 19.71 -2.80 -0.99
CA SER A 12 20.93 -2.11 -0.56
C SER A 12 21.36 -0.99 -1.51
N ASP A 13 20.94 -1.08 -2.80
CA ASP A 13 21.38 -0.19 -3.86
C ASP A 13 20.41 0.98 -4.14
N ASP A 14 19.18 0.92 -3.63
CA ASP A 14 18.13 1.88 -4.02
C ASP A 14 17.83 2.89 -2.91
N ASN A 15 17.91 4.18 -3.24
CA ASN A 15 17.64 5.28 -2.30
C ASN A 15 16.14 5.51 -2.08
N ASN A 16 15.27 4.80 -2.78
CA ASN A 16 13.82 4.93 -2.65
C ASN A 16 13.15 3.57 -2.46
N VAL A 17 12.25 3.50 -1.48
CA VAL A 17 11.39 2.33 -1.27
C VAL A 17 10.09 2.52 -2.04
N ASP A 18 9.80 1.60 -2.95
CA ASP A 18 8.51 1.54 -3.61
C ASP A 18 7.45 0.96 -2.66
N LEU A 19 6.54 1.81 -2.19
CA LEU A 19 5.46 1.40 -1.29
C LEU A 19 4.40 0.54 -2.01
N ARG A 20 4.40 0.49 -3.35
CA ARG A 20 3.51 -0.39 -4.12
C ARG A 20 3.81 -1.87 -3.85
N MET A 21 5.03 -2.17 -3.40
CA MET A 21 5.44 -3.50 -2.98
C MET A 21 4.93 -3.87 -1.58
N ILE A 22 4.23 -2.98 -0.88
CA ILE A 22 3.52 -3.28 0.37
C ILE A 22 2.03 -3.29 0.07
N LYS A 23 1.44 -4.48 -0.02
CA LYS A 23 0.00 -4.61 -0.23
C LYS A 23 -0.73 -4.71 1.10
N ILE A 24 -1.64 -3.79 1.33
CA ILE A 24 -2.49 -3.76 2.52
C ILE A 24 -3.84 -4.36 2.12
N ILE A 25 -4.23 -5.47 2.74
CA ILE A 25 -5.55 -6.07 2.56
C ILE A 25 -6.37 -5.84 3.81
N LYS A 26 -7.56 -5.28 3.59
CA LYS A 26 -8.49 -4.89 4.63
C LYS A 26 -9.65 -5.86 4.72
N LYS A 27 -9.85 -6.46 5.89
CA LYS A 27 -11.04 -7.29 6.16
C LYS A 27 -11.70 -6.87 7.46
N VAL A 28 -12.99 -6.57 7.36
CA VAL A 28 -13.85 -6.29 8.51
C VAL A 28 -13.95 -7.53 9.41
N GLY A 29 -14.00 -7.29 10.70
CA GLY A 29 -14.02 -8.31 11.75
C GLY A 29 -12.81 -8.18 12.67
N GLU A 30 -12.95 -8.76 13.86
CA GLU A 30 -11.92 -8.77 14.91
C GLU A 30 -11.47 -7.37 15.36
N THR A 31 -10.39 -7.33 16.14
CA THR A 31 -9.77 -6.09 16.62
C THR A 31 -8.59 -5.67 15.74
N VAL A 32 -8.18 -4.40 15.84
CA VAL A 32 -7.01 -3.90 15.09
C VAL A 32 -5.71 -4.61 15.51
N GLU A 33 -5.65 -5.08 16.75
CA GLU A 33 -4.48 -5.79 17.32
C GLU A 33 -4.22 -7.14 16.65
N GLU A 34 -5.24 -7.75 16.05
CA GLU A 34 -5.12 -9.01 15.29
C GLU A 34 -4.56 -8.82 13.88
N SER A 35 -4.27 -7.57 13.49
CA SER A 35 -3.59 -7.25 12.24
C SER A 35 -2.17 -7.84 12.21
N ARG A 36 -1.82 -8.49 11.10
CA ARG A 36 -0.55 -9.24 11.00
C ARG A 36 0.19 -8.97 9.69
N LEU A 37 1.51 -8.99 9.79
CA LEU A 37 2.40 -9.09 8.64
C LEU A 37 2.40 -10.55 8.16
N VAL A 38 2.14 -10.77 6.88
CA VAL A 38 2.15 -12.12 6.30
C VAL A 38 3.38 -12.28 5.42
N ASP A 39 4.12 -13.35 5.68
CA ASP A 39 5.30 -13.75 4.94
C ASP A 39 4.88 -14.55 3.71
N GLY A 40 4.32 -13.83 2.75
CA GLY A 40 3.77 -14.36 1.50
C GLY A 40 2.67 -13.45 0.95
N ALA A 41 1.93 -13.94 -0.03
CA ALA A 41 0.86 -13.19 -0.67
C ALA A 41 -0.47 -13.38 0.07
N LEU A 42 -1.17 -12.27 0.27
CA LEU A 42 -2.59 -12.28 0.61
C LEU A 42 -3.39 -11.88 -0.62
N ILE A 43 -4.50 -12.58 -0.85
CA ILE A 43 -5.41 -12.33 -1.97
C ILE A 43 -6.82 -12.12 -1.38
N ASP A 44 -7.44 -11.00 -1.74
CA ASP A 44 -8.73 -10.56 -1.17
C ASP A 44 -9.92 -11.36 -1.71
N GLN A 45 -9.76 -11.90 -2.93
CA GLN A 45 -10.75 -12.63 -3.69
C GLN A 45 -11.02 -14.02 -3.11
N ARG A 46 -12.21 -14.55 -3.42
CA ARG A 46 -12.64 -15.89 -2.99
C ARG A 46 -12.25 -16.94 -4.04
N SER A 47 -11.94 -18.16 -3.59
CA SER A 47 -11.75 -19.30 -4.50
C SER A 47 -13.08 -19.65 -5.18
N MET A 48 -13.01 -19.98 -6.47
CA MET A 48 -14.17 -20.31 -7.30
C MET A 48 -14.15 -21.78 -7.71
N GLY A 49 -15.34 -22.36 -7.87
CA GLY A 49 -15.54 -23.74 -8.29
C GLY A 49 -16.26 -24.57 -7.23
N ARG A 50 -17.42 -25.14 -7.59
CA ARG A 50 -18.14 -26.09 -6.73
C ARG A 50 -17.33 -27.38 -6.65
N GLY A 51 -16.83 -27.72 -5.45
CA GLY A 51 -15.98 -28.89 -5.22
C GLY A 51 -14.49 -28.67 -5.51
N GLY A 52 -14.04 -27.42 -5.68
CA GLY A 52 -12.61 -27.09 -5.77
C GLY A 52 -11.89 -27.22 -4.41
N PRO A 53 -10.57 -27.46 -4.40
CA PRO A 53 -9.80 -27.53 -3.15
C PRO A 53 -9.71 -26.16 -2.48
N THR A 54 -9.97 -26.10 -1.18
CA THR A 54 -9.81 -24.88 -0.35
C THR A 54 -8.41 -24.75 0.25
N ARG A 55 -7.65 -25.85 0.27
CA ARG A 55 -6.28 -25.92 0.77
C ARG A 55 -5.44 -26.78 -0.17
N VAL A 56 -4.26 -26.28 -0.53
CA VAL A 56 -3.30 -26.92 -1.43
C VAL A 56 -1.92 -26.83 -0.80
N GLU A 57 -1.30 -27.99 -0.59
CA GLU A 57 0.09 -28.11 -0.13
C GLU A 57 1.02 -28.26 -1.34
N LYS A 58 2.22 -27.67 -1.27
CA LYS A 58 3.20 -27.59 -2.37
C LYS A 58 2.56 -27.11 -3.68
N ALA A 59 1.99 -25.92 -3.61
CA ALA A 59 1.29 -25.31 -4.72
C ALA A 59 2.28 -24.80 -5.78
N GLN A 60 2.00 -25.17 -7.04
CA GLN A 60 2.52 -24.45 -8.21
C GLN A 60 1.48 -23.42 -8.64
N ILE A 61 1.85 -22.15 -8.58
CA ILE A 61 0.95 -21.01 -8.80
C ILE A 61 1.19 -20.42 -10.19
N GLY A 62 0.17 -20.44 -11.03
CA GLY A 62 0.17 -19.80 -12.35
C GLY A 62 -0.61 -18.50 -12.34
N LEU A 63 -0.05 -17.44 -12.93
CA LEU A 63 -0.73 -16.16 -13.14
C LEU A 63 -1.08 -16.00 -14.62
N ILE A 64 -2.38 -15.97 -14.91
CA ILE A 64 -2.93 -15.97 -16.26
C ILE A 64 -3.60 -14.63 -16.57
N GLN A 65 -3.28 -14.09 -17.74
CA GLN A 65 -3.90 -12.88 -18.29
C GLN A 65 -4.92 -13.18 -19.40
N PHE A 66 -4.88 -14.37 -20.00
CA PHE A 66 -5.88 -14.82 -20.97
C PHE A 66 -7.16 -15.34 -20.28
N GLN A 67 -8.25 -15.41 -21.02
CA GLN A 67 -9.54 -15.87 -20.51
C GLN A 67 -9.74 -17.38 -20.73
N LEU A 68 -10.41 -18.04 -19.79
CA LEU A 68 -10.88 -19.42 -19.89
C LEU A 68 -12.35 -19.46 -20.30
N SER A 69 -12.64 -18.87 -21.45
CA SER A 69 -13.98 -18.82 -22.05
C SER A 69 -13.98 -19.39 -23.47
N PRO A 70 -15.15 -19.78 -24.00
CA PRO A 70 -15.27 -20.24 -25.38
C PRO A 70 -14.70 -19.20 -26.36
N PRO A 71 -14.20 -19.62 -27.53
CA PRO A 71 -13.54 -18.73 -28.47
C PRO A 71 -14.52 -17.67 -28.97
N LYS A 72 -14.41 -16.47 -28.42
CA LYS A 72 -15.02 -15.26 -28.94
C LYS A 72 -13.98 -14.51 -29.75
N THR A 73 -14.32 -14.08 -30.95
CA THR A 73 -13.49 -13.17 -31.74
C THR A 73 -13.68 -11.73 -31.25
N ASP A 74 -12.68 -10.88 -31.50
CA ASP A 74 -12.80 -9.44 -31.19
C ASP A 74 -13.72 -8.71 -32.19
N MET A 75 -13.92 -9.29 -33.38
CA MET A 75 -14.89 -8.80 -34.36
C MET A 75 -16.24 -9.47 -34.17
N GLU A 76 -17.31 -8.76 -34.57
CA GLU A 76 -18.68 -9.28 -34.59
C GLU A 76 -18.75 -10.56 -35.44
N ASN A 77 -18.92 -11.70 -34.78
CA ASN A 77 -19.07 -12.98 -35.42
C ASN A 77 -20.47 -13.52 -35.16
N GLN A 78 -21.13 -13.95 -36.24
CA GLN A 78 -22.38 -14.71 -36.17
C GLN A 78 -22.12 -16.14 -36.60
N VAL A 79 -22.42 -17.09 -35.72
CA VAL A 79 -22.39 -18.52 -36.05
C VAL A 79 -23.76 -18.90 -36.59
N ILE A 80 -23.86 -19.08 -37.91
CA ILE A 80 -25.11 -19.52 -38.57
C ILE A 80 -25.16 -21.04 -38.48
N LEU A 81 -26.14 -21.56 -37.74
CA LEU A 81 -26.36 -23.01 -37.59
C LEU A 81 -27.55 -23.41 -38.47
N SER A 82 -27.28 -24.19 -39.52
CA SER A 82 -28.31 -24.61 -40.48
C SER A 82 -29.02 -25.90 -40.08
N ASP A 83 -28.33 -26.80 -39.37
CA ASP A 83 -28.84 -28.12 -39.00
C ASP A 83 -28.75 -28.39 -37.49
N TYR A 84 -29.67 -29.20 -36.96
CA TYR A 84 -29.62 -29.68 -35.57
C TYR A 84 -28.34 -30.45 -35.23
N THR A 85 -27.78 -31.19 -36.19
CA THR A 85 -26.52 -31.92 -35.99
C THR A 85 -25.31 -31.00 -35.86
N GLN A 86 -25.36 -29.81 -36.47
CA GLN A 86 -24.33 -28.79 -36.36
C GLN A 86 -24.36 -28.12 -34.97
N MET A 87 -25.54 -27.94 -34.36
CA MET A 87 -25.65 -27.47 -32.97
C MET A 87 -24.90 -28.38 -31.99
N ASP A 88 -25.13 -29.69 -32.07
CA ASP A 88 -24.48 -30.66 -31.19
C ASP A 88 -22.96 -30.72 -31.40
N ARG A 89 -22.48 -30.51 -32.63
CA ARG A 89 -21.06 -30.41 -32.93
C ARG A 89 -20.44 -29.16 -32.33
N ALA A 90 -21.06 -28.00 -32.51
CA ALA A 90 -20.58 -26.74 -31.94
C ALA A 90 -20.46 -26.81 -30.41
N LEU A 91 -21.47 -27.35 -29.72
CA LEU A 91 -21.43 -27.53 -28.27
C LEU A 91 -20.33 -28.50 -27.82
N LYS A 92 -20.03 -29.54 -28.61
CA LYS A 92 -18.92 -30.47 -28.32
C LYS A 92 -17.55 -29.82 -28.58
N GLU A 93 -17.43 -29.01 -29.63
CA GLU A 93 -16.21 -28.26 -29.96
C GLU A 93 -15.87 -27.24 -28.88
N GLU A 94 -16.85 -26.47 -28.39
CA GLU A 94 -16.62 -25.55 -27.27
C GLU A 94 -16.15 -26.27 -26.00
N ARG A 95 -16.76 -27.42 -25.70
CA ARG A 95 -16.38 -28.24 -24.55
C ARG A 95 -14.97 -28.82 -24.68
N THR A 96 -14.63 -29.32 -25.85
CA THR A 96 -13.31 -29.90 -26.13
C THR A 96 -12.22 -28.83 -26.09
N TYR A 97 -12.49 -27.65 -26.66
CA TYR A 97 -11.60 -26.50 -26.57
C TYR A 97 -11.27 -26.12 -25.10
N LEU A 98 -12.30 -25.92 -24.26
CA LEU A 98 -12.10 -25.60 -22.84
C LEU A 98 -11.35 -26.72 -22.10
N LEU A 99 -11.66 -27.96 -22.43
CA LEU A 99 -11.06 -29.13 -21.81
C LEU A 99 -9.58 -29.28 -22.19
N ASP A 100 -9.21 -28.94 -23.43
CA ASP A 100 -7.81 -28.97 -23.88
C ASP A 100 -6.98 -27.84 -23.25
N LEU A 101 -7.54 -26.64 -23.06
CA LEU A 101 -6.93 -25.58 -22.26
C LEU A 101 -6.67 -26.06 -20.82
N CYS A 102 -7.67 -26.66 -20.17
CA CYS A 102 -7.53 -27.18 -18.80
C CYS A 102 -6.49 -28.31 -18.71
N LYS A 103 -6.43 -29.19 -19.72
CA LYS A 103 -5.39 -30.24 -19.80
C LYS A 103 -4.00 -29.66 -19.92
N GLN A 104 -3.79 -28.60 -20.72
CA GLN A 104 -2.50 -27.96 -20.86
C GLN A 104 -2.03 -27.35 -19.53
N ILE A 105 -2.93 -26.66 -18.82
CA ILE A 105 -2.67 -26.15 -17.46
C ILE A 105 -2.25 -27.29 -16.52
N LYS A 106 -2.95 -28.43 -16.57
CA LYS A 106 -2.63 -29.58 -15.73
C LYS A 106 -1.31 -30.25 -16.12
N LYS A 107 -0.98 -30.32 -17.41
CA LYS A 107 0.29 -30.86 -17.92
C LYS A 107 1.50 -30.06 -17.43
N ALA A 108 1.36 -28.74 -17.31
CA ALA A 108 2.41 -27.90 -16.75
C ALA A 108 2.58 -28.05 -15.23
N GLY A 109 1.68 -28.76 -14.54
CA GLY A 109 1.77 -29.03 -13.10
C GLY A 109 1.08 -27.99 -12.20
N CYS A 110 0.40 -27.00 -12.77
CA CYS A 110 -0.24 -25.94 -12.01
C CYS A 110 -1.37 -26.47 -11.09
N ASN A 111 -1.32 -26.08 -9.82
CA ASN A 111 -2.30 -26.46 -8.80
C ASN A 111 -3.14 -25.27 -8.30
N VAL A 112 -2.63 -24.04 -8.43
CA VAL A 112 -3.32 -22.81 -8.05
C VAL A 112 -3.25 -21.83 -9.21
N LEU A 113 -4.40 -21.32 -9.63
CA LEU A 113 -4.52 -20.53 -10.84
C LEU A 113 -5.14 -19.17 -10.52
N LEU A 114 -4.39 -18.13 -10.80
CA LEU A 114 -4.70 -16.73 -10.56
C LEU A 114 -5.08 -16.09 -11.90
N ILE A 115 -6.32 -15.64 -12.05
CA ILE A 115 -6.85 -15.08 -13.30
C ILE A 115 -7.06 -13.58 -13.15
N GLN A 116 -6.45 -12.83 -14.07
CA GLN A 116 -6.69 -11.40 -14.20
C GLN A 116 -8.17 -11.10 -14.51
N LYS A 117 -8.70 -10.05 -13.88
CA LYS A 117 -10.01 -9.50 -14.20
C LYS A 117 -10.05 -9.05 -15.65
N SER A 118 -10.89 -9.69 -16.45
CA SER A 118 -11.17 -9.31 -17.82
C SER A 118 -12.48 -8.53 -17.85
N ILE A 119 -12.43 -7.29 -18.37
CA ILE A 119 -13.62 -6.43 -18.52
C ILE A 119 -14.28 -6.67 -19.88
N LEU A 120 -13.49 -7.04 -20.89
CA LEU A 120 -13.95 -7.21 -22.27
C LEU A 120 -14.69 -8.54 -22.49
N ARG A 121 -14.32 -9.56 -21.72
CA ARG A 121 -14.80 -10.94 -21.90
C ARG A 121 -14.91 -11.63 -20.55
N ASP A 122 -15.76 -12.65 -20.49
CA ASP A 122 -15.86 -13.54 -19.34
C ASP A 122 -14.50 -14.19 -19.07
N ALA A 123 -13.91 -13.91 -17.90
CA ALA A 123 -12.61 -14.44 -17.51
C ALA A 123 -12.64 -15.97 -17.33
N VAL A 124 -13.77 -16.51 -16.86
CA VAL A 124 -14.01 -17.95 -16.65
C VAL A 124 -15.46 -18.30 -16.98
N ASN A 125 -15.66 -19.48 -17.57
CA ASN A 125 -16.98 -20.08 -17.76
C ASN A 125 -17.26 -21.14 -16.66
N GLU A 126 -18.51 -21.39 -16.28
CA GLU A 126 -18.89 -22.42 -15.30
C GLU A 126 -18.37 -23.81 -15.69
N MET A 127 -18.39 -24.12 -16.99
CA MET A 127 -17.82 -25.36 -17.53
C MET A 127 -16.32 -25.50 -17.26
N SER A 128 -15.56 -24.41 -17.43
CA SER A 128 -14.12 -24.39 -17.17
C SER A 128 -13.83 -24.60 -15.68
N LEU A 129 -14.62 -23.96 -14.79
CA LEU A 129 -14.51 -24.13 -13.34
C LEU A 129 -14.80 -25.58 -12.92
N HIS A 130 -15.79 -26.24 -13.54
CA HIS A 130 -16.10 -27.64 -13.28
C HIS A 130 -14.95 -28.57 -13.70
N PHE A 131 -14.34 -28.34 -14.87
CA PHE A 131 -13.18 -29.13 -15.31
C PHE A 131 -11.96 -28.93 -14.41
N LEU A 132 -11.66 -27.68 -14.01
CA LEU A 132 -10.56 -27.37 -13.10
C LEU A 132 -10.79 -27.95 -11.70
N ALA A 133 -12.02 -27.91 -11.18
CA ALA A 133 -12.38 -28.55 -9.92
C ALA A 133 -12.17 -30.07 -9.97
N LYS A 134 -12.57 -30.74 -11.06
CA LYS A 134 -12.32 -32.18 -11.27
C LYS A 134 -10.82 -32.52 -11.33
N MET A 135 -10.00 -31.60 -11.85
CA MET A 135 -8.54 -31.73 -11.88
C MET A 135 -7.84 -31.33 -10.57
N LYS A 136 -8.62 -30.96 -9.53
CA LYS A 136 -8.17 -30.49 -8.22
C LYS A 136 -7.27 -29.25 -8.30
N ILE A 137 -7.63 -28.29 -9.16
CA ILE A 137 -6.94 -27.00 -9.28
C ILE A 137 -7.76 -25.93 -8.54
N MET A 138 -7.12 -25.17 -7.65
CA MET A 138 -7.74 -24.00 -7.01
C MET A 138 -7.73 -22.84 -8.00
N VAL A 139 -8.88 -22.21 -8.21
CA VAL A 139 -9.00 -21.07 -9.13
C VAL A 139 -9.42 -19.83 -8.36
N VAL A 140 -8.71 -18.73 -8.59
CA VAL A 140 -9.03 -17.40 -8.07
C VAL A 140 -9.20 -16.47 -9.26
N LYS A 141 -10.38 -15.87 -9.37
CA LYS A 141 -10.71 -14.90 -10.44
C LYS A 141 -10.72 -13.48 -9.90
N ASP A 142 -10.81 -12.53 -10.82
CA ASP A 142 -10.96 -11.09 -10.56
C ASP A 142 -9.76 -10.44 -9.86
N ILE A 143 -8.54 -10.84 -10.25
CA ILE A 143 -7.32 -10.17 -9.82
C ILE A 143 -7.17 -8.86 -10.59
N GLU A 144 -6.93 -7.76 -9.88
CA GLU A 144 -6.78 -6.46 -10.50
C GLU A 144 -5.49 -6.37 -11.32
N ARG A 145 -5.50 -5.58 -12.39
CA ARG A 145 -4.34 -5.44 -13.27
C ARG A 145 -3.14 -4.85 -12.54
N GLU A 146 -3.39 -3.88 -11.66
CA GLU A 146 -2.36 -3.21 -10.85
C GLU A 146 -1.68 -4.19 -9.88
N ASP A 147 -2.41 -5.23 -9.45
CA ASP A 147 -1.92 -6.24 -8.53
C ASP A 147 -1.04 -7.31 -9.18
N ILE A 148 -1.05 -7.43 -10.51
CA ILE A 148 -0.31 -8.49 -11.22
C ILE A 148 1.18 -8.35 -11.00
N GLU A 149 1.70 -7.13 -11.03
CA GLU A 149 3.12 -6.89 -10.80
C GLU A 149 3.52 -7.28 -9.36
N PHE A 150 2.66 -6.96 -8.39
CA PHE A 150 2.85 -7.36 -7.00
C PHE A 150 2.87 -8.88 -6.84
N TYR A 151 1.87 -9.59 -7.38
CA TYR A 151 1.78 -11.04 -7.26
C TYR A 151 2.89 -11.77 -8.04
N SER A 152 3.28 -11.25 -9.20
CA SER A 152 4.40 -11.74 -9.99
C SER A 152 5.71 -11.69 -9.19
N ARG A 153 6.01 -10.55 -8.55
CA ARG A 153 7.22 -10.37 -7.74
C ARG A 153 7.19 -11.21 -6.46
N ILE A 154 6.08 -11.22 -5.73
CA ILE A 154 6.01 -11.92 -4.43
C ILE A 154 5.98 -13.43 -4.59
N LEU A 155 5.34 -13.98 -5.64
CA LEU A 155 5.24 -15.41 -5.89
C LEU A 155 6.36 -15.94 -6.78
N GLY A 156 7.14 -15.04 -7.40
CA GLY A 156 8.18 -15.39 -8.38
C GLY A 156 7.60 -16.01 -9.67
N CYS A 157 6.36 -15.72 -10.01
CA CYS A 157 5.70 -16.26 -11.20
C CYS A 157 5.70 -15.24 -12.35
N ARG A 158 5.82 -15.71 -13.59
CA ARG A 158 5.73 -14.85 -14.77
C ARG A 158 4.25 -14.72 -15.17
N PRO A 159 3.72 -13.51 -15.45
CA PRO A 159 2.38 -13.36 -15.99
C PRO A 159 2.31 -13.95 -17.41
N ILE A 160 1.34 -14.83 -17.64
CA ILE A 160 1.19 -15.60 -18.88
C ILE A 160 0.03 -15.03 -19.70
N ALA A 161 0.35 -14.46 -20.87
CA ALA A 161 -0.61 -13.83 -21.78
C ALA A 161 -1.28 -14.80 -22.76
N SER A 162 -0.68 -15.96 -23.02
CA SER A 162 -1.21 -16.96 -23.96
C SER A 162 -0.92 -18.36 -23.45
N ILE A 163 -1.79 -19.31 -23.78
CA ILE A 163 -1.69 -20.69 -23.30
C ILE A 163 -0.40 -21.39 -23.76
N ASP A 164 0.14 -21.04 -24.93
CA ASP A 164 1.38 -21.63 -25.47
C ASP A 164 2.60 -21.30 -24.61
N HIS A 165 2.55 -20.20 -23.84
CA HIS A 165 3.60 -19.79 -22.92
C HIS A 165 3.41 -20.37 -21.51
N PHE A 166 2.44 -21.27 -21.32
CA PHE A 166 2.15 -21.91 -20.04
C PHE A 166 3.12 -23.07 -19.78
N VAL A 167 4.37 -22.71 -19.47
CA VAL A 167 5.45 -23.66 -19.15
C VAL A 167 5.66 -23.79 -17.64
N PRO A 168 6.17 -24.94 -17.14
CA PRO A 168 6.45 -25.13 -15.70
C PRO A 168 7.40 -24.07 -15.11
N GLU A 169 8.32 -23.53 -15.92
CA GLU A 169 9.28 -22.49 -15.53
C GLU A 169 8.62 -21.13 -15.22
N ALA A 170 7.42 -20.88 -15.76
CA ALA A 170 6.70 -19.64 -15.51
C ALA A 170 5.88 -19.69 -14.20
N LEU A 171 5.77 -20.86 -13.58
CA LEU A 171 4.98 -21.07 -12.36
C LEU A 171 5.78 -20.68 -11.11
N GLY A 172 5.11 -20.03 -10.17
CA GLY A 172 5.64 -19.79 -8.83
C GLY A 172 5.51 -21.03 -7.96
N SER A 173 6.32 -21.14 -6.90
CA SER A 173 6.24 -22.23 -5.92
C SER A 173 5.91 -21.69 -4.54
N ALA A 174 4.93 -22.30 -3.87
CA ALA A 174 4.57 -22.00 -2.50
C ALA A 174 4.28 -23.29 -1.70
N ASP A 175 4.65 -23.30 -0.43
CA ASP A 175 4.47 -24.47 0.45
C ASP A 175 3.00 -24.71 0.80
N LEU A 176 2.24 -23.66 1.08
CA LEU A 176 0.85 -23.77 1.48
C LEU A 176 0.03 -22.60 0.93
N VAL A 177 -1.07 -22.95 0.24
CA VAL A 177 -2.11 -22.02 -0.18
C VAL A 177 -3.42 -22.47 0.45
N GLU A 178 -4.00 -21.65 1.31
CA GLU A 178 -5.28 -21.96 1.95
C GLU A 178 -6.22 -20.77 1.96
N GLN A 179 -7.51 -21.09 1.86
CA GLN A 179 -8.57 -20.12 2.03
C GLN A 179 -8.97 -20.05 3.50
N ILE A 180 -8.61 -18.95 4.16
CA ILE A 180 -8.91 -18.72 5.57
C ILE A 180 -10.23 -17.93 5.66
N PRO A 181 -11.20 -18.40 6.45
CA PRO A 181 -12.35 -17.59 6.81
C PRO A 181 -11.88 -16.49 7.77
N THR A 182 -12.10 -15.24 7.37
CA THR A 182 -11.94 -14.07 8.23
C THR A 182 -13.33 -13.75 8.75
N GLY A 183 -13.55 -13.81 10.07
CA GLY A 183 -14.89 -13.80 10.69
C GLY A 183 -15.96 -12.93 10.00
N GLY A 184 -17.19 -13.44 9.91
CA GLY A 184 -18.26 -12.91 9.04
C GLY A 184 -18.33 -13.65 7.70
N ASP A 185 -18.70 -12.94 6.62
CA ASP A 185 -18.81 -13.49 5.25
C ASP A 185 -17.48 -13.34 4.44
N GLY A 186 -16.42 -12.82 5.05
CA GLY A 186 -15.14 -12.54 4.39
C GLY A 186 -14.23 -13.77 4.28
N LYS A 187 -13.84 -14.18 3.07
CA LYS A 187 -12.78 -15.18 2.89
C LYS A 187 -11.56 -14.50 2.27
N ILE A 188 -10.38 -14.86 2.74
CA ILE A 188 -9.09 -14.49 2.15
C ILE A 188 -8.34 -15.73 1.74
N ILE A 189 -7.51 -15.60 0.71
CA ILE A 189 -6.58 -16.66 0.35
C ILE A 189 -5.20 -16.22 0.82
N GLN A 190 -4.60 -17.05 1.65
CA GLN A 190 -3.28 -16.85 2.19
C GLN A 190 -2.31 -17.83 1.54
N VAL A 191 -1.25 -17.28 0.97
CA VAL A 191 -0.11 -18.02 0.42
C VAL A 191 1.05 -17.88 1.40
N THR A 192 1.59 -19.00 1.87
CA THR A 192 2.71 -19.04 2.82
C THR A 192 3.80 -19.98 2.32
N GLY A 193 5.05 -19.73 2.76
CA GLY A 193 6.21 -20.53 2.36
C GLY A 193 6.56 -20.36 0.89
N VAL A 194 6.66 -19.11 0.43
CA VAL A 194 7.23 -18.83 -0.89
C VAL A 194 8.76 -18.92 -0.76
N GLN A 195 9.41 -19.73 -1.61
CA GLN A 195 10.85 -20.02 -1.48
C GLN A 195 11.73 -18.77 -1.66
N ASN A 196 11.32 -17.86 -2.53
CA ASN A 196 11.89 -16.52 -2.69
C ASN A 196 10.73 -15.52 -2.69
N PRO A 197 10.26 -15.06 -1.52
CA PRO A 197 9.36 -13.92 -1.52
C PRO A 197 10.18 -12.77 -2.11
N GLY A 198 9.80 -12.26 -3.28
CA GLY A 198 10.43 -11.06 -3.83
C GLY A 198 10.38 -9.92 -2.81
N HIS A 199 10.99 -8.78 -3.13
CA HIS A 199 10.95 -7.56 -2.30
C HIS A 199 9.53 -6.96 -2.22
N ALA A 200 8.57 -7.72 -1.72
CA ALA A 200 7.14 -7.46 -1.67
C ALA A 200 6.55 -8.14 -0.44
N VAL A 201 5.62 -7.46 0.23
CA VAL A 201 5.05 -7.92 1.51
C VAL A 201 3.55 -7.65 1.54
N SER A 202 2.78 -8.58 2.11
CA SER A 202 1.36 -8.38 2.37
C SER A 202 1.09 -8.13 3.86
N VAL A 203 0.19 -7.20 4.15
CA VAL A 203 -0.28 -6.87 5.50
C VAL A 203 -1.78 -7.10 5.55
N LEU A 204 -2.24 -7.89 6.52
CA LEU A 204 -3.66 -8.03 6.82
C LEU A 204 -4.02 -7.02 7.91
N ILE A 205 -4.91 -6.08 7.59
CA ILE A 205 -5.49 -5.16 8.57
C ILE A 205 -6.91 -5.63 8.90
N ARG A 206 -7.14 -5.80 10.20
CA ARG A 206 -8.43 -6.17 10.80
C ARG A 206 -9.01 -4.97 11.53
N GLY A 207 -10.32 -4.98 11.72
CA GLY A 207 -11.01 -3.86 12.35
C GLY A 207 -12.49 -4.14 12.52
N SER A 208 -13.03 -3.71 13.65
CA SER A 208 -14.42 -3.92 14.04
C SER A 208 -15.40 -3.26 13.07
N ASN A 209 -15.09 -2.03 12.65
CA ASN A 209 -15.91 -1.22 11.75
C ASN A 209 -15.09 -0.71 10.56
N LYS A 210 -15.78 -0.40 9.45
CA LYS A 210 -15.15 0.16 8.25
C LYS A 210 -14.37 1.45 8.54
N LEU A 211 -14.92 2.34 9.37
CA LEU A 211 -14.27 3.59 9.75
C LEU A 211 -12.94 3.37 10.48
N VAL A 212 -12.92 2.42 11.44
CA VAL A 212 -11.70 2.07 12.18
C VAL A 212 -10.66 1.45 11.25
N LEU A 213 -11.12 0.64 10.30
CA LEU A 213 -10.27 -0.03 9.34
C LEU A 213 -9.64 0.96 8.34
N GLU A 214 -10.39 1.95 7.87
CA GLU A 214 -9.87 3.03 7.02
C GLU A 214 -8.86 3.89 7.78
N GLU A 215 -9.12 4.18 9.05
CA GLU A 215 -8.20 4.93 9.91
C GLU A 215 -6.91 4.13 10.19
N ALA A 216 -7.03 2.82 10.42
CA ALA A 216 -5.88 1.94 10.60
C ALA A 216 -5.03 1.84 9.32
N GLU A 217 -5.66 1.77 8.14
CA GLU A 217 -4.97 1.80 6.85
C GLU A 217 -4.20 3.11 6.65
N ARG A 218 -4.84 4.26 6.92
CA ARG A 218 -4.19 5.59 6.85
C ARG A 218 -3.03 5.72 7.83
N SER A 219 -3.26 5.38 9.10
CA SER A 219 -2.23 5.38 10.14
C SER A 219 -1.04 4.49 9.78
N PHE A 220 -1.31 3.32 9.19
CA PHE A 220 -0.24 2.42 8.74
C PHE A 220 0.52 2.99 7.53
N HIS A 221 -0.18 3.61 6.57
CA HIS A 221 0.44 4.30 5.44
C HIS A 221 1.39 5.42 5.90
N ASP A 222 0.99 6.22 6.88
CA ASP A 222 1.82 7.28 7.44
C ASP A 222 3.09 6.70 8.10
N ALA A 223 2.94 5.61 8.85
CA ALA A 223 4.09 4.91 9.45
C ALA A 223 5.07 4.39 8.39
N LEU A 224 4.58 3.84 7.27
CA LEU A 224 5.42 3.42 6.13
C LEU A 224 6.13 4.61 5.49
N CYS A 225 5.42 5.72 5.32
CA CYS A 225 5.96 6.96 4.75
C CYS A 225 7.08 7.55 5.61
N VAL A 226 6.93 7.54 6.95
CA VAL A 226 7.98 8.00 7.89
C VAL A 226 9.27 7.20 7.71
N ILE A 227 9.16 5.87 7.60
CA ILE A 227 10.34 5.00 7.41
C ILE A 227 10.95 5.21 6.02
N ARG A 228 10.11 5.37 4.99
CA ARG A 228 10.57 5.72 3.63
C ARG A 228 11.35 7.03 3.60
N CYS A 229 10.91 8.04 4.35
CA CYS A 229 11.61 9.31 4.47
C CYS A 229 13.01 9.13 5.08
N LEU A 230 13.14 8.25 6.08
CA LEU A 230 14.43 7.92 6.71
C LEU A 230 15.40 7.23 5.75
N ILE A 231 14.88 6.36 4.88
CA ILE A 231 15.69 5.62 3.89
C ILE A 231 16.20 6.58 2.81
N LYS A 232 15.33 7.46 2.32
CA LYS A 232 15.71 8.52 1.37
C LYS A 232 16.75 9.47 1.93
N LYS A 233 16.60 9.87 3.20
CA LYS A 233 17.49 10.81 3.87
C LYS A 233 17.77 10.35 5.29
N ARG A 234 18.99 9.88 5.52
CA ARG A 234 19.48 9.34 6.81
C ARG A 234 19.75 10.45 7.84
N ALA A 235 18.72 11.21 8.18
CA ALA A 235 18.78 12.29 9.17
C ALA A 235 17.49 12.32 10.00
N LEU A 236 17.67 12.30 11.32
CA LEU A 236 16.61 12.38 12.32
C LEU A 236 16.76 13.66 13.12
N LEU A 237 15.62 14.26 13.46
CA LEU A 237 15.52 15.43 14.32
C LEU A 237 14.72 15.07 15.58
N PRO A 238 14.93 15.78 16.70
CA PRO A 238 13.99 15.75 17.82
C PRO A 238 12.61 16.23 17.35
N GLY A 239 11.55 15.62 17.87
CA GLY A 239 10.16 16.04 17.60
C GLY A 239 9.68 17.13 18.56
N GLY A 240 8.36 17.17 18.81
CA GLY A 240 7.77 17.98 19.89
C GLY A 240 7.94 19.50 19.74
N GLY A 241 8.04 20.02 18.51
CA GLY A 241 8.23 21.45 18.27
C GLY A 241 9.68 21.95 18.44
N ALA A 242 10.63 21.05 18.72
CA ALA A 242 12.04 21.40 18.91
C ALA A 242 12.68 22.06 17.67
N PRO A 243 12.58 21.50 16.44
CA PRO A 243 13.20 22.12 15.28
C PRO A 243 12.50 23.41 14.86
N GLU A 244 11.19 23.50 15.05
CA GLU A 244 10.43 24.72 14.77
C GLU A 244 10.90 25.86 15.68
N MET A 245 11.09 25.58 16.99
CA MET A 245 11.66 26.57 17.92
C MET A 245 13.11 26.92 17.59
N GLU A 246 13.96 25.93 17.30
CA GLU A 246 15.36 26.17 16.97
C GLU A 246 15.51 27.07 15.75
N VAL A 247 14.72 26.82 14.70
CA VAL A 247 14.70 27.67 13.50
C VAL A 247 14.16 29.06 13.84
N ALA A 248 13.11 29.17 14.67
CA ALA A 248 12.59 30.47 15.09
C ALA A 248 13.63 31.31 15.84
N VAL A 249 14.38 30.72 16.79
CA VAL A 249 15.43 31.42 17.53
C VAL A 249 16.56 31.88 16.60
N GLN A 250 17.04 31.01 15.71
CA GLN A 250 18.08 31.36 14.74
C GLN A 250 17.62 32.45 13.75
N LEU A 251 16.39 32.36 13.24
CA LEU A 251 15.85 33.38 12.34
C LEU A 251 15.69 34.74 13.02
N ARG A 252 15.35 34.78 14.32
CA ARG A 252 15.30 36.04 15.07
C ARG A 252 16.67 36.67 15.25
N GLN A 253 17.72 35.87 15.48
CA GLN A 253 19.09 36.35 15.54
C GLN A 253 19.52 36.93 14.19
N LEU A 254 19.31 36.18 13.10
CA LEU A 254 19.62 36.64 11.75
C LEU A 254 18.81 37.87 11.33
N ALA A 255 17.58 38.02 11.83
CA ALA A 255 16.77 39.21 11.59
C ALA A 255 17.36 40.48 12.22
N GLN A 256 18.20 40.38 13.26
CA GLN A 256 18.88 41.55 13.85
C GLN A 256 20.00 42.09 12.94
N GLU A 257 20.58 41.23 12.10
CA GLU A 257 21.64 41.61 11.15
C GLU A 257 21.09 42.27 9.87
N ARG A 258 19.77 42.19 9.64
CA ARG A 258 19.10 42.75 8.46
C ARG A 258 18.50 44.12 8.78
N PHE A 259 18.40 44.97 7.75
CA PHE A 259 17.86 46.31 7.85
C PHE A 259 16.60 46.48 6.97
N GLY A 260 15.70 47.37 7.38
CA GLY A 260 14.51 47.71 6.60
C GLY A 260 13.38 46.67 6.67
N ALA A 261 12.60 46.56 5.59
CA ALA A 261 11.39 45.72 5.55
C ALA A 261 11.69 44.21 5.75
N GLU A 262 12.85 43.74 5.29
CA GLU A 262 13.24 42.32 5.40
C GLU A 262 13.33 41.85 6.85
N GLN A 263 13.81 42.71 7.77
CA GLN A 263 13.90 42.40 9.19
C GLN A 263 12.52 42.05 9.78
N TYR A 264 11.48 42.81 9.43
CA TYR A 264 10.12 42.56 9.89
C TYR A 264 9.57 41.25 9.34
N CYS A 265 9.81 40.97 8.06
CA CYS A 265 9.40 39.72 7.42
C CYS A 265 10.04 38.49 8.09
N TRP A 266 11.34 38.54 8.40
CA TRP A 266 12.05 37.44 9.04
C TRP A 266 11.56 37.19 10.47
N ARG A 267 11.31 38.26 11.24
CA ARG A 267 10.70 38.15 12.58
C ARG A 267 9.31 37.52 12.51
N ALA A 268 8.46 38.00 11.61
CA ALA A 268 7.12 37.45 11.43
C ALA A 268 7.15 35.97 11.03
N PHE A 269 8.09 35.57 10.17
CA PHE A 269 8.26 34.15 9.80
C PHE A 269 8.74 33.31 10.99
N ALA A 270 9.66 33.83 11.80
CA ALA A 270 10.10 33.16 13.03
C ALA A 270 8.95 32.98 14.04
N ASP A 271 8.11 34.00 14.22
CA ASP A 271 6.95 33.93 15.11
C ASP A 271 5.91 32.93 14.58
N ALA A 272 5.73 32.83 13.26
CA ALA A 272 4.83 31.84 12.65
C ALA A 272 5.26 30.38 12.92
N LEU A 273 6.56 30.10 13.03
CA LEU A 273 7.05 28.76 13.35
C LEU A 273 6.73 28.34 14.79
N GLU A 274 6.59 29.29 15.72
CA GLU A 274 6.20 29.00 17.11
C GLU A 274 4.73 28.55 17.25
N GLN A 275 3.92 28.69 16.19
CA GLN A 275 2.54 28.21 16.20
C GLN A 275 2.47 26.68 16.40
N VAL A 276 3.47 25.92 15.95
CA VAL A 276 3.51 24.45 16.12
C VAL A 276 3.65 24.07 17.60
N PRO A 277 4.70 24.50 18.33
CA PRO A 277 4.79 24.21 19.77
C PRO A 277 3.65 24.84 20.58
N TYR A 278 3.10 25.99 20.15
CA TYR A 278 1.93 26.61 20.78
C TYR A 278 0.71 25.67 20.72
N THR A 279 0.37 25.18 19.52
CA THR A 279 -0.79 24.30 19.32
C THR A 279 -0.59 22.93 19.97
N LEU A 280 0.64 22.42 20.04
CA LEU A 280 0.96 21.21 20.80
C LEU A 280 0.68 21.39 22.30
N ALA A 281 1.05 22.53 22.88
CA ALA A 281 0.79 22.83 24.28
C ALA A 281 -0.72 23.00 24.55
N GLU A 282 -1.44 23.67 23.64
CA GLU A 282 -2.89 23.85 23.72
C GLU A 282 -3.64 22.51 23.69
N ASN A 283 -3.31 21.63 22.73
CA ASN A 283 -3.91 20.30 22.63
C ASN A 283 -3.57 19.40 23.82
N ALA A 284 -2.46 19.67 24.50
CA ALA A 284 -2.06 18.98 25.73
C ALA A 284 -2.73 19.54 26.99
N GLY A 285 -3.50 20.64 26.90
CA GLY A 285 -4.11 21.32 28.04
C GLY A 285 -3.11 22.11 28.91
N LEU A 286 -1.90 22.36 28.40
CA LEU A 286 -0.89 23.18 29.07
C LEU A 286 -1.12 24.66 28.79
N ASN A 287 -0.52 25.55 29.59
CA ASN A 287 -0.50 26.98 29.27
C ASN A 287 0.44 27.22 28.07
N PRO A 288 -0.07 27.58 26.88
CA PRO A 288 0.76 27.66 25.68
C PRO A 288 1.81 28.77 25.77
N ILE A 289 1.45 29.91 26.37
CA ILE A 289 2.34 31.07 26.50
C ILE A 289 3.52 30.73 27.40
N ALA A 290 3.24 30.13 28.57
CA ALA A 290 4.29 29.72 29.50
C ALA A 290 5.22 28.67 28.86
N THR A 291 4.64 27.67 28.19
CA THR A 291 5.38 26.56 27.58
C THR A 291 6.29 27.05 26.45
N VAL A 292 5.77 27.89 25.54
CA VAL A 292 6.56 28.45 24.43
C VAL A 292 7.67 29.37 24.95
N THR A 293 7.40 30.15 26.00
CA THR A 293 8.40 31.04 26.63
C THR A 293 9.52 30.24 27.28
N GLU A 294 9.18 29.18 28.02
CA GLU A 294 10.15 28.25 28.59
C GLU A 294 10.99 27.59 27.49
N LEU A 295 10.34 27.07 26.45
CA LEU A 295 11.00 26.42 25.34
C LEU A 295 11.97 27.37 24.62
N ARG A 296 11.55 28.61 24.37
CA ARG A 296 12.40 29.66 23.78
C ARG A 296 13.64 29.94 24.64
N SER A 297 13.48 30.02 25.96
CA SER A 297 14.58 30.24 26.90
C SER A 297 15.58 29.07 26.87
N GLN A 298 15.10 27.83 26.86
CA GLN A 298 15.97 26.64 26.79
C GLN A 298 16.77 26.60 25.47
N HIS A 299 16.12 26.89 24.34
CA HIS A 299 16.79 26.94 23.04
C HIS A 299 17.81 28.09 22.94
N ALA A 300 17.50 29.26 23.51
CA ALA A 300 18.45 30.37 23.60
C ALA A 300 19.71 29.99 24.41
N ASN A 301 19.58 29.10 25.40
CA ASN A 301 20.69 28.53 26.17
C ASN A 301 21.44 27.39 25.43
N GLY A 302 21.15 27.15 24.15
CA GLY A 302 21.84 26.17 23.31
C GLY A 302 21.28 24.74 23.38
N LYS A 303 20.16 24.53 24.08
CA LYS A 303 19.56 23.20 24.25
C LYS A 303 18.62 22.85 23.10
N LYS A 304 19.19 22.47 21.95
CA LYS A 304 18.47 22.22 20.68
C LYS A 304 17.50 21.04 20.67
N ASN A 305 17.63 20.11 21.62
CA ASN A 305 16.81 18.90 21.68
C ASN A 305 15.56 19.07 22.55
N HIS A 306 15.41 20.22 23.23
CA HIS A 306 14.27 20.43 24.10
C HIS A 306 13.00 20.65 23.29
N GLY A 307 11.87 20.17 23.78
CA GLY A 307 10.59 20.28 23.10
C GLY A 307 9.43 20.02 24.06
N VAL A 308 8.21 20.19 23.56
CA VAL A 308 6.98 20.03 24.33
C VAL A 308 6.69 18.54 24.52
N ASN A 309 6.77 18.05 25.76
CA ASN A 309 6.42 16.68 26.09
C ASN A 309 4.99 16.60 26.62
N VAL A 310 4.07 16.15 25.77
CA VAL A 310 2.63 16.02 26.09
C VAL A 310 2.37 15.00 27.20
N ARG A 311 3.23 13.98 27.38
CA ARG A 311 3.04 12.95 28.42
C ARG A 311 3.41 13.45 29.81
N LYS A 312 4.48 14.24 29.89
CA LYS A 312 5.00 14.79 31.15
C LYS A 312 4.36 16.12 31.50
N GLY A 313 3.86 16.86 30.51
CA GLY A 313 3.21 18.15 30.69
C GLY A 313 4.17 19.34 30.82
N TYR A 314 5.46 19.17 30.47
CA TYR A 314 6.47 20.23 30.54
C TYR A 314 7.56 20.04 29.48
N VAL A 315 8.44 21.04 29.33
CA VAL A 315 9.54 21.02 28.36
C VAL A 315 10.65 20.07 28.84
N THR A 316 11.04 19.11 27.99
CA THR A 316 12.10 18.13 28.29
C THR A 316 12.98 17.87 27.07
N ASP A 317 14.11 17.19 27.26
CA ASP A 317 14.89 16.68 26.14
C ASP A 317 14.11 15.56 25.43
N ILE A 318 13.57 15.90 24.26
CA ILE A 318 12.71 15.01 23.46
C ILE A 318 13.51 13.87 22.83
N ARG A 319 14.82 14.03 22.69
CA ARG A 319 15.70 12.99 22.17
C ARG A 319 15.84 11.84 23.15
N GLU A 320 15.94 12.15 24.45
CA GLU A 320 16.00 11.13 25.52
C GLU A 320 14.67 10.36 25.63
N GLU A 321 13.55 11.01 25.29
CA GLU A 321 12.21 10.42 25.28
C GLU A 321 11.90 9.57 24.02
N ASN A 322 12.87 9.43 23.11
CA ASN A 322 12.75 8.70 21.83
C ASN A 322 11.64 9.23 20.89
N VAL A 323 11.28 10.50 21.01
CA VAL A 323 10.31 11.14 20.11
C VAL A 323 11.08 11.82 18.98
N LEU A 324 11.22 11.11 17.87
CA LEU A 324 12.03 11.54 16.73
C LEU A 324 11.17 11.73 15.48
N GLN A 325 11.58 12.65 14.62
CA GLN A 325 10.96 12.87 13.31
C GLN A 325 12.01 12.90 12.18
N PRO A 326 11.69 12.41 10.97
CA PRO A 326 12.61 12.48 9.84
C PRO A 326 12.81 13.93 9.37
N LEU A 327 14.05 14.32 9.07
CA LEU A 327 14.38 15.65 8.54
C LEU A 327 13.60 15.98 7.26
N LEU A 328 13.33 14.97 6.41
CA LEU A 328 12.63 15.17 5.15
C LEU A 328 11.20 15.72 5.37
N VAL A 329 10.54 15.34 6.47
CA VAL A 329 9.19 15.80 6.79
C VAL A 329 9.22 17.30 7.11
N SER A 330 10.00 17.72 8.10
CA SER A 330 10.07 19.13 8.52
C SER A 330 10.60 20.04 7.40
N SER A 331 11.64 19.61 6.67
CA SER A 331 12.19 20.41 5.57
C SER A 331 11.22 20.56 4.40
N SER A 332 10.49 19.49 4.05
CA SER A 332 9.47 19.56 2.99
C SER A 332 8.27 20.40 3.42
N ALA A 333 7.84 20.28 4.68
CA ALA A 333 6.71 21.05 5.22
C ALA A 333 6.99 22.56 5.15
N ILE A 334 8.13 23.01 5.67
CA ILE A 334 8.51 24.43 5.66
C ILE A 334 8.65 24.93 4.21
N LYS A 335 9.31 24.16 3.35
CA LYS A 335 9.51 24.54 1.94
C LYS A 335 8.17 24.71 1.20
N GLN A 336 7.28 23.72 1.30
CA GLN A 336 5.98 23.76 0.62
C GLN A 336 5.09 24.88 1.16
N ALA A 337 5.06 25.07 2.48
CA ALA A 337 4.31 26.18 3.09
C ALA A 337 4.82 27.54 2.60
N ALA A 338 6.14 27.75 2.58
CA ALA A 338 6.74 29.00 2.11
C ALA A 338 6.49 29.24 0.61
N GLU A 339 6.60 28.21 -0.24
CA GLU A 339 6.31 28.31 -1.67
C GLU A 339 4.83 28.61 -1.94
N CYS A 340 3.92 27.99 -1.18
CA CYS A 340 2.49 28.23 -1.27
C CYS A 340 2.15 29.68 -0.89
N VAL A 341 2.59 30.16 0.28
CA VAL A 341 2.35 31.53 0.74
C VAL A 341 2.94 32.55 -0.23
N ARG A 342 4.16 32.31 -0.75
CA ARG A 342 4.77 33.16 -1.77
C ARG A 342 3.92 33.26 -3.04
N SER A 343 3.23 32.19 -3.41
CA SER A 343 2.38 32.15 -4.60
C SER A 343 1.08 32.91 -4.37
N ILE A 344 0.49 32.76 -3.18
CA ILE A 344 -0.72 33.51 -2.76
C ILE A 344 -0.43 35.01 -2.69
N LEU A 345 0.69 35.41 -2.09
CA LEU A 345 1.05 36.84 -1.95
C LEU A 345 1.37 37.55 -3.28
N LYS A 346 1.52 36.82 -4.38
CA LYS A 346 1.70 37.37 -5.72
C LYS A 346 0.40 37.58 -6.48
N ILE A 347 -0.72 37.11 -5.94
CA ILE A 347 -2.03 37.28 -6.56
C ILE A 347 -2.49 38.69 -6.23
N ASP A 348 -2.40 39.59 -7.21
CA ASP A 348 -2.82 40.99 -7.05
C ASP A 348 -4.34 41.16 -7.24
N ASP A 349 -4.98 40.31 -8.04
CA ASP A 349 -6.42 40.39 -8.32
C ASP A 349 -7.03 39.00 -8.63
N ILE A 350 -8.29 38.81 -8.28
CA ILE A 350 -9.07 37.59 -8.57
C ILE A 350 -10.36 38.02 -9.28
N VAL A 351 -10.38 37.83 -10.60
CA VAL A 351 -11.60 38.05 -11.40
C VAL A 351 -12.44 36.77 -11.38
N SER A 352 -13.49 36.76 -10.56
CA SER A 352 -14.49 35.70 -10.60
C SER A 352 -15.45 35.94 -11.77
N LEU A 353 -15.31 35.16 -12.85
CA LEU A 353 -16.36 35.05 -13.87
C LEU A 353 -17.55 34.30 -13.26
N LEU A 354 -18.57 35.04 -12.83
CA LEU A 354 -19.90 34.51 -12.58
C LEU A 354 -20.48 34.07 -13.95
N PHE A 355 -20.50 32.76 -14.19
CA PHE A 355 -21.31 32.14 -15.24
C PHE A 355 -22.64 31.67 -14.66
#